data_AF-A0A523PIK0-F1
#
_entry.id   AF-A0A523PIK0-F1
#
_cell.length_a   1.000
_cell.length_b   1.000
_cell.length_c   1.000
_cell.angle_alpha   90.00
_cell.angle_beta   90.00
_cell.angle_gamma   90.00
#
_symmetry.space_group_name_H-M   'P 1'
#
loop_
_entity.id
_entity.type
_entity.pdbx_description
1 polymer ?
#
loop_
_entity_poly.entity_id
_entity_poly.type
_entity_poly.pdbx_seq_one_letter_code
_entity_poly.pdbx_strand_id
1 'polypeptide(L)'
;MKNINKLVWVSLLSSIGLWAITTGSVLAVNDEPHADGWAPSEWGPDDKAGAVNRTTPAMVLKAVKLVKRGKVATLGKVYQQDAPAFGSRGWRLTIPGLPTGGPFGDQALVYNDEYLSTEIGQIGTQFDGPGHIGVITSKGMFFYNGRYLEDPDVGTYGLGPLGVEHVAKIGFVCRGILLDAVALRGGPLPIPKETSHSDPGIITDDDIKEMIRRQGIDPI
;
A
#
# COMPACT_ATOMS: atom_id res chain seq x y z
N MET A 1 16.32 -43.91 75.30
CA MET A 1 15.41 -42.78 75.60
C MET A 1 16.23 -41.54 75.91
N LYS A 2 16.35 -40.64 74.94
CA LYS A 2 16.72 -39.21 75.07
C LYS A 2 16.68 -38.65 73.65
N ASN A 3 15.54 -38.03 73.30
CA ASN A 3 15.31 -37.37 72.02
C ASN A 3 16.15 -36.08 71.99
N ILE A 4 17.02 -35.98 70.98
CA ILE A 4 17.71 -34.74 70.62
C ILE A 4 17.16 -34.35 69.24
N ASN A 5 16.37 -33.27 69.20
CA ASN A 5 15.88 -32.66 67.98
C ASN A 5 17.06 -32.14 67.16
N LYS A 6 17.33 -32.75 66.00
CA LYS A 6 18.17 -32.16 64.96
C LYS A 6 17.30 -31.20 64.14
N LEU A 7 17.57 -29.91 64.30
CA LEU A 7 17.03 -28.84 63.47
C LEU A 7 17.61 -28.99 62.05
N VAL A 8 16.75 -29.34 61.09
CA VAL A 8 17.09 -29.42 59.68
C VAL A 8 17.14 -27.99 59.12
N TRP A 9 18.33 -27.58 58.66
CA TRP A 9 18.49 -26.38 57.86
C TRP A 9 17.91 -26.64 56.47
N VAL A 10 16.79 -25.99 56.15
CA VAL A 10 16.26 -25.93 54.79
C VAL A 10 17.05 -24.85 54.05
N SER A 11 17.95 -25.27 53.17
CA SER A 11 18.60 -24.41 52.20
C SER A 11 17.56 -23.92 51.19
N LEU A 12 17.25 -22.61 51.21
CA LEU A 12 16.55 -21.96 50.10
C LEU A 12 17.47 -21.97 48.87
N LEU A 13 17.19 -22.87 47.93
CA LEU A 13 17.68 -22.77 46.56
C LEU A 13 16.92 -21.65 45.86
N SER A 14 17.53 -20.47 45.79
CA SER A 14 17.08 -19.37 44.95
C SER A 14 17.24 -19.76 43.48
N SER A 15 16.17 -20.27 42.87
CA SER A 15 16.07 -20.45 41.42
C SER A 15 16.00 -19.08 40.75
N ILE A 16 17.15 -18.58 40.30
CA ILE A 16 17.23 -17.44 39.37
C ILE A 16 16.68 -17.94 38.03
N GLY A 17 15.40 -17.67 37.78
CA GLY A 17 14.80 -17.84 36.47
C GLY A 17 15.47 -16.89 35.49
N LEU A 18 16.25 -17.45 34.56
CA LEU A 18 16.82 -16.73 33.44
C LEU A 18 15.65 -16.37 32.51
N TRP A 19 15.07 -15.18 32.69
CA TRP A 19 14.13 -14.62 31.72
C TRP A 19 14.92 -14.37 30.44
N ALA A 20 14.66 -15.17 29.41
CA ALA A 20 15.08 -14.86 28.06
C ALA A 20 14.42 -13.52 27.68
N ILE A 21 15.20 -12.44 27.75
CA ILE A 21 14.82 -11.17 27.13
C ILE A 21 14.78 -11.49 25.64
N THR A 22 13.58 -11.70 25.12
CA THR A 22 13.34 -11.58 23.69
C THR A 22 13.75 -10.16 23.33
N THR A 23 14.91 -9.99 22.71
CA THR A 23 15.26 -8.75 22.05
C THR A 23 14.23 -8.55 20.95
N GLY A 24 13.13 -7.86 21.27
CA GLY A 24 12.27 -7.30 20.26
C GLY A 24 13.17 -6.50 19.34
N SER A 25 13.11 -6.78 18.04
CA SER A 25 13.79 -5.97 17.05
C SER A 25 13.41 -4.53 17.30
N VAL A 26 14.35 -3.71 17.78
CA VAL A 26 14.15 -2.26 17.82
C VAL A 26 13.86 -1.89 16.38
N LEU A 27 12.64 -1.47 16.09
CA LEU A 27 12.28 -1.01 14.75
C LEU A 27 13.28 0.10 14.41
N ALA A 28 14.00 -0.09 13.31
CA ALA A 28 14.96 0.90 12.86
C ALA A 28 14.19 2.21 12.64
N VAL A 29 14.56 3.24 13.38
CA VAL A 29 14.04 4.59 13.21
C VAL A 29 14.75 5.23 12.01
N ASN A 30 13.98 5.86 11.12
CA ASN A 30 14.49 6.68 10.03
C ASN A 30 14.10 8.15 10.27
N ASP A 31 15.07 9.01 10.56
CA ASP A 31 14.86 10.46 10.74
C ASP A 31 15.19 11.30 9.50
N GLU A 32 15.51 10.68 8.36
CA GLU A 32 15.66 11.35 7.06
C GLU A 32 14.49 12.29 6.73
N PRO A 33 13.21 11.96 6.99
CA PRO A 33 12.12 12.89 6.70
C PRO A 33 12.27 14.26 7.39
N HIS A 34 12.87 14.29 8.58
CA HIS A 34 13.13 15.51 9.34
C HIS A 34 14.44 16.17 8.93
N ALA A 35 15.49 15.38 8.71
CA ALA A 35 16.81 15.88 8.35
C ALA A 35 16.84 16.50 6.95
N ASP A 36 16.15 15.86 6.00
CA ASP A 36 16.15 16.24 4.58
C ASP A 36 14.94 17.11 4.19
N GLY A 37 14.02 17.36 5.14
CA GLY A 37 12.87 18.24 4.92
C GLY A 37 11.87 17.72 3.90
N TRP A 38 11.41 16.47 4.05
CA TRP A 38 10.42 15.86 3.15
C TRP A 38 9.04 16.55 3.18
N ALA A 39 8.79 17.36 4.20
CA ALA A 39 7.60 18.19 4.35
C ALA A 39 7.97 19.65 4.68
N PRO A 40 7.16 20.63 4.21
CA PRO A 40 6.00 20.44 3.38
C PRO A 40 6.37 20.03 1.95
N SER A 41 5.45 19.37 1.26
CA SER A 41 5.58 19.04 -0.16
C SER A 41 5.63 20.31 -1.03
N GLU A 42 5.97 20.15 -2.30
CA GLU A 42 5.91 21.23 -3.31
C GLU A 42 4.51 21.86 -3.46
N TRP A 43 3.46 21.18 -3.00
CA TRP A 43 2.06 21.62 -3.06
C TRP A 43 1.63 22.45 -1.86
N GLY A 44 2.54 22.68 -0.91
CA GLY A 44 2.30 23.45 0.30
C GLY A 44 1.90 22.60 1.52
N PRO A 45 1.93 23.21 2.72
CA PRO A 45 1.71 22.50 3.98
C PRO A 45 0.30 21.93 4.13
N ASP A 46 -0.70 22.58 3.53
CA ASP A 46 -2.10 22.16 3.66
C ASP A 46 -2.51 21.08 2.64
N ASP A 47 -1.63 20.74 1.70
CA ASP A 47 -1.95 19.77 0.65
C ASP A 47 -2.15 18.36 1.22
N LYS A 48 -3.14 17.65 0.67
CA LYS A 48 -3.57 16.30 1.08
C LYS A 48 -3.55 15.29 -0.07
N ALA A 49 -3.23 15.74 -1.28
CA ALA A 49 -3.41 14.94 -2.50
C ALA A 49 -2.08 14.57 -3.17
N GLY A 50 -1.06 15.40 -3.05
CA GLY A 50 0.26 15.16 -3.61
C GLY A 50 0.32 15.28 -5.11
N ALA A 51 1.09 14.39 -5.75
CA ALA A 51 1.47 14.53 -7.15
C ALA A 51 0.29 14.60 -8.13
N VAL A 52 -0.91 14.13 -7.74
CA VAL A 52 -2.14 14.27 -8.54
C VAL A 52 -2.50 15.73 -8.85
N ASN A 53 -2.02 16.69 -8.06
CA ASN A 53 -2.17 18.14 -8.30
C ASN A 53 -1.56 18.58 -9.65
N ARG A 54 -0.70 17.77 -10.28
CA ARG A 54 -0.23 18.00 -11.65
C ARG A 54 -1.36 17.87 -12.69
N THR A 55 -2.48 17.24 -12.34
CA THR A 55 -3.64 17.05 -13.24
C THR A 55 -4.37 18.36 -13.45
N THR A 56 -3.97 19.09 -14.49
CA THR A 56 -4.61 20.35 -14.91
C THR A 56 -5.53 20.14 -16.12
N PRO A 57 -6.53 21.02 -16.34
CA PRO A 57 -7.37 20.94 -17.55
C PRO A 57 -6.55 20.92 -18.85
N ALA A 58 -5.47 21.70 -18.92
CA ALA A 58 -4.58 21.72 -20.07
C ALA A 58 -3.85 20.38 -20.28
N MET A 59 -3.40 19.73 -19.20
CA MET A 59 -2.80 18.40 -19.27
C MET A 59 -3.83 17.36 -19.74
N VAL A 60 -5.04 17.36 -19.18
CA VAL A 60 -6.13 16.46 -19.55
C VAL A 60 -6.41 16.57 -21.05
N LEU A 61 -6.58 17.78 -21.57
CA LEU A 61 -6.83 18.01 -22.99
C LEU A 61 -5.67 17.57 -23.88
N LYS A 62 -4.41 17.71 -23.42
CA LYS A 62 -3.24 17.16 -24.12
C LYS A 62 -3.25 15.63 -24.14
N ALA A 63 -3.61 14.98 -23.04
CA ALA A 63 -3.70 13.53 -22.95
C ALA A 63 -4.79 12.96 -23.85
N VAL A 64 -5.99 13.56 -23.84
CA VAL A 64 -7.12 13.12 -24.69
C VAL A 64 -6.76 13.15 -26.18
N LYS A 65 -5.94 14.13 -26.61
CA LYS A 65 -5.48 14.21 -28.01
C LYS A 65 -4.66 13.00 -28.45
N LEU A 66 -4.14 12.16 -27.55
CA LEU A 66 -3.43 10.94 -27.89
C LEU A 66 -4.35 9.83 -28.41
N VAL A 67 -5.64 9.88 -28.10
CA VAL A 67 -6.62 8.91 -28.60
C VAL A 67 -6.87 9.15 -30.09
N LYS A 68 -6.24 8.34 -30.95
CA LYS A 68 -6.39 8.44 -32.42
C LYS A 68 -7.18 7.31 -33.06
N ARG A 69 -7.17 6.13 -32.44
CA ARG A 69 -7.69 4.88 -33.02
C ARG A 69 -8.84 4.26 -32.22
N GLY A 70 -9.25 4.88 -31.11
CA GLY A 70 -10.27 4.33 -30.21
C GLY A 70 -9.93 2.95 -29.63
N LYS A 71 -8.65 2.57 -29.60
CA LYS A 71 -8.21 1.30 -29.01
C LYS A 71 -8.22 1.41 -27.49
N VAL A 72 -8.69 0.35 -26.84
CA VAL A 72 -8.77 0.24 -25.38
C VAL A 72 -8.01 -1.00 -24.95
N ALA A 73 -7.35 -0.92 -23.80
CA ALA A 73 -6.74 -2.05 -23.11
C ALA A 73 -7.13 -2.00 -21.62
N THR A 74 -7.51 -3.15 -21.07
CA THR A 74 -7.81 -3.29 -19.64
C THR A 74 -6.51 -3.55 -18.88
N LEU A 75 -6.16 -2.65 -17.95
CA LEU A 75 -5.00 -2.83 -17.05
C LEU A 75 -5.40 -3.48 -15.71
N GLY A 76 -6.70 -3.65 -15.49
CA GLY A 76 -7.27 -4.32 -14.32
C GLY A 76 -7.19 -5.84 -14.44
N LYS A 77 -6.78 -6.52 -13.36
CA LYS A 77 -7.01 -7.95 -13.22
C LYS A 77 -8.45 -8.19 -12.72
N VAL A 78 -9.04 -9.31 -13.15
CA VAL A 78 -10.34 -9.75 -12.61
C VAL A 78 -10.21 -9.98 -11.11
N TYR A 79 -11.15 -9.42 -10.34
CA TYR A 79 -11.26 -9.70 -8.92
C TYR A 79 -11.91 -11.06 -8.70
N GLN A 80 -11.16 -11.98 -8.12
CA GLN A 80 -11.56 -13.36 -7.88
C GLN A 80 -10.80 -13.91 -6.66
N GLN A 81 -11.30 -15.00 -6.09
CA GLN A 81 -10.79 -15.53 -4.83
C GLN A 81 -9.32 -15.99 -4.91
N ASP A 82 -8.85 -16.38 -6.09
CA ASP A 82 -7.47 -16.77 -6.41
C ASP A 82 -6.64 -15.62 -7.00
N ALA A 83 -7.14 -14.37 -6.93
CA ALA A 83 -6.34 -13.21 -7.29
C ALA A 83 -5.09 -13.15 -6.38
N PRO A 84 -3.90 -12.86 -6.94
CA PRO A 84 -2.70 -12.69 -6.14
C PRO A 84 -2.90 -11.63 -5.06
N ALA A 85 -2.47 -11.93 -3.84
CA ALA A 85 -2.60 -11.07 -2.69
C ALA A 85 -1.30 -11.06 -1.87
N PHE A 86 -1.06 -9.97 -1.14
CA PHE A 86 0.06 -9.88 -0.22
C PHE A 86 -0.33 -10.44 1.15
N GLY A 87 0.52 -11.32 1.70
CA GLY A 87 0.30 -11.91 3.03
C GLY A 87 -1.03 -12.67 3.10
N SER A 88 -1.85 -12.34 4.10
CA SER A 88 -3.14 -12.99 4.35
C SER A 88 -4.35 -12.26 3.77
N ARG A 89 -4.14 -11.21 2.95
CA ARG A 89 -5.22 -10.48 2.27
C ARG A 89 -6.01 -11.41 1.34
N GLY A 90 -7.26 -11.08 1.05
CA GLY A 90 -8.08 -11.95 0.21
C GLY A 90 -9.33 -11.29 -0.35
N TRP A 91 -9.91 -11.93 -1.38
CA TRP A 91 -11.15 -11.51 -2.02
C TRP A 91 -12.27 -12.51 -1.74
N ARG A 92 -13.25 -12.13 -0.92
CA ARG A 92 -14.44 -12.94 -0.64
C ARG A 92 -15.70 -12.21 -1.05
N LEU A 93 -16.23 -12.57 -2.22
CA LEU A 93 -17.53 -12.13 -2.71
C LEU A 93 -18.56 -13.25 -2.58
N THR A 94 -19.74 -12.93 -2.06
CA THR A 94 -20.87 -13.85 -1.93
C THR A 94 -22.17 -13.16 -2.29
N ILE A 95 -23.04 -13.86 -3.03
CA ILE A 95 -24.45 -13.46 -3.14
C ILE A 95 -25.18 -14.06 -1.94
N PRO A 96 -25.81 -13.27 -1.06
CA PRO A 96 -26.39 -13.77 0.17
C PRO A 96 -27.70 -14.55 -0.05
N GLY A 97 -28.38 -14.37 -1.19
CA GLY A 97 -29.57 -15.14 -1.57
C GLY A 97 -29.85 -15.12 -3.07
N LEU A 98 -30.57 -16.11 -3.58
CA LEU A 98 -30.96 -16.24 -5.00
C LEU A 98 -32.48 -16.47 -5.14
N PRO A 99 -33.31 -15.41 -5.32
CA PRO A 99 -32.92 -14.00 -5.35
C PRO A 99 -32.51 -13.49 -3.97
N THR A 100 -31.79 -12.37 -3.92
CA THR A 100 -31.53 -11.71 -2.64
C THR A 100 -32.80 -11.03 -2.11
N GLY A 101 -33.64 -10.52 -3.00
CA GLY A 101 -34.91 -9.90 -2.64
C GLY A 101 -35.99 -10.00 -3.71
N GLY A 102 -37.22 -9.71 -3.28
CA GLY A 102 -38.44 -9.76 -4.10
C GLY A 102 -39.29 -11.01 -3.85
N PRO A 103 -40.40 -11.17 -4.60
CA PRO A 103 -40.89 -10.25 -5.64
C PRO A 103 -41.47 -8.94 -5.06
N PHE A 104 -41.36 -7.83 -5.80
CA PHE A 104 -41.95 -6.53 -5.45
C PHE A 104 -42.86 -5.97 -6.55
N GLY A 105 -44.01 -5.41 -6.14
CA GLY A 105 -44.99 -4.74 -6.99
C GLY A 105 -45.67 -5.67 -8.02
N ASP A 106 -46.55 -5.09 -8.84
CA ASP A 106 -47.32 -5.82 -9.85
C ASP A 106 -46.46 -6.44 -10.96
N GLN A 107 -45.20 -5.96 -11.09
CA GLN A 107 -44.22 -6.47 -12.05
C GLN A 107 -43.38 -7.62 -11.49
N ALA A 108 -43.60 -8.03 -10.23
CA ALA A 108 -42.87 -9.12 -9.57
C ALA A 108 -41.34 -8.98 -9.66
N LEU A 109 -40.81 -7.78 -9.41
CA LEU A 109 -39.38 -7.50 -9.51
C LEU A 109 -38.58 -8.29 -8.47
N VAL A 110 -37.49 -8.92 -8.91
CA VAL A 110 -36.50 -9.61 -8.07
C VAL A 110 -35.11 -9.03 -8.33
N TYR A 111 -34.22 -9.10 -7.34
CA TYR A 111 -32.83 -8.65 -7.46
C TYR A 111 -31.85 -9.54 -6.70
N ASN A 112 -30.56 -9.39 -6.98
CA ASN A 112 -29.45 -10.00 -6.25
C ASN A 112 -28.49 -8.90 -5.79
N ASP A 113 -27.91 -9.08 -4.60
CA ASP A 113 -26.85 -8.21 -4.09
C ASP A 113 -25.56 -9.01 -3.88
N GLU A 114 -24.43 -8.31 -3.84
CA GLU A 114 -23.15 -8.86 -3.40
C GLU A 114 -22.83 -8.42 -1.96
N TYR A 115 -22.32 -9.36 -1.17
CA TYR A 115 -21.55 -9.06 0.04
C TYR A 115 -20.07 -9.28 -0.26
N LEU A 116 -19.26 -8.26 0.03
CA LEU A 116 -17.81 -8.26 -0.19
C LEU A 116 -17.07 -8.09 1.15
N SER A 117 -16.20 -9.04 1.45
CA SER A 117 -15.21 -8.93 2.54
C SER A 117 -13.81 -9.00 1.92
N THR A 118 -13.08 -7.88 2.00
CA THR A 118 -11.75 -7.72 1.39
C THR A 118 -11.07 -6.44 1.87
N GLU A 119 -9.74 -6.36 1.73
CA GLU A 119 -8.98 -5.12 1.82
C GLU A 119 -9.12 -4.32 0.51
N ILE A 120 -10.24 -3.61 0.35
CA ILE A 120 -10.65 -3.03 -0.95
C ILE A 120 -9.58 -2.15 -1.63
N GLY A 121 -8.74 -1.46 -0.86
CA GLY A 121 -7.67 -0.63 -1.40
C GLY A 121 -6.36 -1.37 -1.68
N GLN A 122 -6.26 -2.66 -1.33
CA GLN A 122 -5.00 -3.42 -1.34
C GLN A 122 -5.12 -4.85 -1.90
N ILE A 123 -6.18 -5.10 -2.67
CA ILE A 123 -6.42 -6.35 -3.36
C ILE A 123 -6.49 -6.08 -4.87
N GLY A 124 -5.96 -6.99 -5.68
CA GLY A 124 -6.00 -6.88 -7.15
C GLY A 124 -5.32 -5.63 -7.71
N THR A 125 -5.87 -5.08 -8.80
CA THR A 125 -5.40 -3.80 -9.35
C THR A 125 -5.84 -2.67 -8.43
N GLN A 126 -4.90 -1.85 -7.96
CA GLN A 126 -5.14 -0.95 -6.82
C GLN A 126 -4.51 0.43 -7.00
N PHE A 127 -4.85 1.33 -6.08
CA PHE A 127 -4.20 2.62 -5.90
C PHE A 127 -3.88 2.82 -4.42
N ASP A 128 -2.61 3.09 -4.12
CA ASP A 128 -2.15 3.31 -2.75
C ASP A 128 -2.22 4.80 -2.41
N GLY A 129 -3.13 5.13 -1.49
CA GLY A 129 -3.33 6.52 -1.04
C GLY A 129 -2.23 7.05 -0.12
N PRO A 130 -2.24 8.36 0.18
CA PRO A 130 -1.20 9.02 1.00
C PRO A 130 -1.00 8.43 2.39
N GLY A 131 -2.03 7.80 2.96
CA GLY A 131 -1.95 7.11 4.24
C GLY A 131 -1.59 5.62 4.17
N HIS A 132 -1.24 5.06 3.00
CA HIS A 132 -0.96 3.63 2.88
C HIS A 132 0.40 3.24 3.47
N ILE A 133 1.45 4.01 3.15
CA ILE A 133 2.82 3.76 3.59
C ILE A 133 3.37 5.03 4.24
N GLY A 134 3.97 4.84 5.41
CA GLY A 134 4.74 5.84 6.12
C GLY A 134 6.04 5.23 6.64
N VAL A 135 6.85 6.04 7.31
CA VAL A 135 8.11 5.61 7.93
C VAL A 135 8.08 5.88 9.43
N ILE A 136 8.74 5.02 10.20
CA ILE A 136 8.87 5.23 11.64
C ILE A 136 10.04 6.19 11.87
N THR A 137 9.73 7.35 12.43
CA THR A 137 10.72 8.37 12.83
C THR A 137 10.83 8.44 14.34
N SER A 138 11.82 9.15 14.87
CA SER A 138 11.96 9.39 16.32
C SER A 138 10.79 10.17 16.92
N LYS A 139 10.01 10.85 16.05
CA LYS A 139 8.85 11.66 16.43
C LYS A 139 7.51 10.98 16.19
N GLY A 140 7.51 9.71 15.78
CA GLY A 140 6.29 8.95 15.45
C GLY A 140 6.27 8.46 14.00
N MET A 141 5.13 7.89 13.60
CA MET A 141 4.96 7.35 12.26
C MET A 141 4.64 8.48 11.28
N PHE A 142 5.63 8.87 10.48
CA PHE A 142 5.57 9.98 9.55
C PHE A 142 4.98 9.53 8.21
N PHE A 143 3.98 10.25 7.74
CA PHE A 143 3.27 10.05 6.48
C PHE A 143 3.34 11.29 5.60
N TYR A 144 2.65 11.22 4.46
CA TYR A 144 2.62 12.26 3.45
C TYR A 144 2.48 13.68 4.02
N ASN A 145 3.43 14.54 3.62
CA ASN A 145 3.43 15.97 3.89
C ASN A 145 3.36 16.29 5.41
N GLY A 146 4.08 15.49 6.21
CA GLY A 146 4.36 15.78 7.63
C GLY A 146 3.28 15.32 8.60
N ARG A 147 2.40 14.43 8.17
CA ARG A 147 1.25 13.94 8.96
C ARG A 147 1.58 12.69 9.74
N TYR A 148 0.80 12.42 10.77
CA TYR A 148 1.01 11.31 11.70
C TYR A 148 -0.27 10.51 11.92
N LEU A 149 -0.16 9.24 12.30
CA LEU A 149 -1.35 8.44 12.63
C LEU A 149 -1.98 8.85 13.97
N GLU A 150 -1.23 9.55 14.80
CA GLU A 150 -1.69 10.15 16.04
C GLU A 150 -2.43 11.49 15.84
N ASP A 151 -2.51 12.00 14.60
CA ASP A 151 -3.27 13.22 14.30
C ASP A 151 -4.77 13.03 14.64
N PRO A 152 -5.46 14.04 15.22
CA PRO A 152 -6.81 13.88 15.76
C PRO A 152 -7.89 13.33 14.81
N ASP A 153 -7.72 13.55 13.51
CA ASP A 153 -8.68 13.16 12.45
C ASP A 153 -8.34 11.81 11.79
N VAL A 154 -7.34 11.09 12.30
CA VAL A 154 -6.90 9.78 11.78
C VAL A 154 -7.36 8.68 12.73
N GLY A 155 -7.99 7.63 12.20
CA GLY A 155 -8.47 6.51 13.02
C GLY A 155 -9.09 5.38 12.21
N THR A 156 -9.75 4.45 12.92
CA THR A 156 -10.32 3.23 12.33
C THR A 156 -11.45 3.48 11.34
N TYR A 157 -12.03 4.68 11.34
CA TYR A 157 -13.12 5.08 10.45
C TYR A 157 -12.68 5.99 9.30
N GLY A 158 -11.37 6.30 9.19
CA GLY A 158 -10.85 7.12 8.12
C GLY A 158 -9.46 7.68 8.43
N LEU A 159 -8.71 8.01 7.39
CA LEU A 159 -7.34 8.53 7.51
C LEU A 159 -7.28 10.06 7.47
N GLY A 160 -8.40 10.76 7.67
CA GLY A 160 -8.46 12.21 7.75
C GLY A 160 -7.71 12.91 6.62
N PRO A 161 -6.72 13.77 6.90
CA PRO A 161 -5.91 14.42 5.88
C PRO A 161 -5.05 13.50 5.00
N LEU A 162 -4.88 12.23 5.35
CA LEU A 162 -4.19 11.19 4.56
C LEU A 162 -5.15 10.34 3.71
N GLY A 163 -6.46 10.65 3.76
CA GLY A 163 -7.50 9.93 3.05
C GLY A 163 -7.36 9.97 1.52
N VAL A 164 -7.62 8.84 0.87
CA VAL A 164 -7.54 8.71 -0.59
C VAL A 164 -8.61 9.56 -1.31
N GLU A 165 -9.66 9.98 -0.60
CA GLU A 165 -10.70 10.85 -1.14
C GLU A 165 -10.17 12.23 -1.56
N HIS A 166 -9.06 12.71 -0.97
CA HIS A 166 -8.43 13.97 -1.40
C HIS A 166 -7.81 13.84 -2.80
N VAL A 167 -7.28 12.66 -3.12
CA VAL A 167 -6.82 12.31 -4.47
C VAL A 167 -8.01 12.15 -5.41
N ALA A 168 -9.05 11.43 -4.97
CA ALA A 168 -10.23 11.14 -5.78
C ALA A 168 -11.01 12.39 -6.23
N LYS A 169 -11.02 13.46 -5.42
CA LYS A 169 -11.64 14.76 -5.77
C LYS A 169 -10.99 15.44 -6.97
N ILE A 170 -9.73 15.15 -7.26
CA ILE A 170 -9.02 15.66 -8.44
C ILE A 170 -9.17 14.68 -9.60
N GLY A 171 -8.97 13.39 -9.32
CA GLY A 171 -9.07 12.31 -10.31
C GLY A 171 -7.87 12.20 -11.24
N PHE A 172 -7.88 11.17 -12.09
CA PHE A 172 -6.79 10.86 -13.02
C PHE A 172 -7.30 10.83 -14.46
N VAL A 173 -6.97 11.85 -15.24
CA VAL A 173 -6.99 11.79 -16.70
C VAL A 173 -5.68 12.37 -17.20
N CYS A 174 -4.74 11.50 -17.55
CA CYS A 174 -3.38 11.90 -17.87
C CYS A 174 -2.82 11.06 -19.02
N ARG A 175 -1.63 11.44 -19.49
CA ARG A 175 -0.83 10.63 -20.42
C ARG A 175 -0.23 9.45 -19.64
N GLY A 176 -0.63 8.24 -19.99
CA GLY A 176 0.05 7.01 -19.55
C GLY A 176 1.22 6.66 -20.48
N ILE A 177 2.32 6.17 -19.90
CA ILE A 177 3.50 5.70 -20.64
C ILE A 177 3.82 4.30 -20.12
N LEU A 178 3.84 3.32 -21.03
CA LEU A 178 4.28 1.95 -20.71
C LEU A 178 5.78 1.85 -21.01
N LEU A 179 6.59 1.51 -20.01
CA LEU A 179 8.01 1.19 -20.16
C LEU A 179 8.17 -0.33 -20.02
N ASP A 180 8.68 -0.99 -21.06
CA ASP A 180 8.72 -2.44 -21.18
C ASP A 180 10.07 -3.02 -20.72
N ALA A 181 10.15 -3.30 -19.43
CA ALA A 181 11.33 -3.90 -18.82
C ALA A 181 11.56 -5.35 -19.27
N VAL A 182 10.50 -6.08 -19.61
CA VAL A 182 10.60 -7.46 -20.10
C VAL A 182 11.29 -7.47 -21.47
N ALA A 183 10.91 -6.56 -22.36
CA ALA A 183 11.59 -6.39 -23.64
C ALA A 183 13.03 -5.90 -23.47
N LEU A 184 13.30 -4.98 -22.53
CA LEU A 184 14.66 -4.53 -22.21
C LEU A 184 15.55 -5.71 -21.79
N ARG A 185 15.03 -6.60 -20.93
CA ARG A 185 15.74 -7.76 -20.38
C ARG A 185 15.71 -9.00 -21.27
N GLY A 186 14.94 -8.99 -22.35
CA GLY A 186 14.80 -10.12 -23.28
C GLY A 186 13.98 -11.28 -22.72
N GLY A 187 13.17 -11.06 -21.69
CA GLY A 187 12.35 -12.09 -21.05
C GLY A 187 11.83 -11.70 -19.66
N PRO A 188 11.04 -12.58 -19.02
CA PRO A 188 10.53 -12.35 -17.66
C PRO A 188 11.67 -12.11 -16.67
N LEU A 189 11.50 -11.13 -15.79
CA LEU A 189 12.49 -10.80 -14.77
C LEU A 189 12.47 -11.84 -13.63
N PRO A 190 13.64 -12.17 -13.06
CA PRO A 190 13.70 -13.04 -11.89
C PRO A 190 13.21 -12.32 -10.64
N ILE A 191 12.85 -13.08 -9.61
CA ILE A 191 12.58 -12.53 -8.27
C ILE A 191 13.91 -12.03 -7.69
N PRO A 192 14.00 -10.76 -7.25
CA PRO A 192 15.19 -10.23 -6.60
C PRO A 192 15.60 -11.08 -5.39
N LYS A 193 16.90 -11.31 -5.23
CA LYS A 193 17.49 -11.99 -4.08
C LYS A 193 18.14 -10.99 -3.12
N GLU A 194 18.53 -9.84 -3.62
CA GLU A 194 19.20 -8.79 -2.87
C GLU A 194 18.63 -7.41 -3.21
N THR A 195 18.69 -6.48 -2.26
CA THR A 195 18.37 -5.07 -2.50
C THR A 195 19.60 -4.36 -3.09
N SER A 196 19.97 -4.71 -4.32
CA SER A 196 21.14 -4.18 -5.02
C SER A 196 20.80 -3.77 -6.45
N HIS A 197 21.42 -2.70 -6.94
CA HIS A 197 21.37 -2.29 -8.34
C HIS A 197 21.90 -3.35 -9.32
N SER A 198 22.73 -4.28 -8.85
CA SER A 198 23.28 -5.36 -9.66
C SER A 198 22.36 -6.59 -9.77
N ASP A 199 21.28 -6.66 -8.98
CA ASP A 199 20.36 -7.80 -9.02
C ASP A 199 19.49 -7.71 -10.30
N PRO A 200 19.46 -8.76 -11.15
CA PRO A 200 18.72 -8.73 -12.41
C PRO A 200 17.19 -8.63 -12.25
N GLY A 201 16.65 -8.89 -11.04
CA GLY A 201 15.24 -8.70 -10.72
C GLY A 201 14.87 -7.26 -10.36
N ILE A 202 15.86 -6.40 -10.08
CA ILE A 202 15.66 -4.99 -9.74
C ILE A 202 15.68 -4.14 -11.01
N ILE A 203 14.68 -3.27 -11.15
CA ILE A 203 14.65 -2.21 -12.17
C ILE A 203 15.27 -0.96 -11.58
N THR A 204 16.27 -0.42 -12.26
CA THR A 204 17.01 0.78 -11.83
C THR A 204 16.57 2.02 -12.61
N ASP A 205 17.07 3.19 -12.20
CA ASP A 205 16.90 4.43 -12.95
C ASP A 205 17.59 4.40 -14.32
N ASP A 206 18.72 3.68 -14.45
CA ASP A 206 19.38 3.47 -15.72
C ASP A 206 18.55 2.62 -16.69
N ASP A 207 17.81 1.64 -16.16
CA ASP A 207 16.85 0.88 -16.97
C ASP A 207 15.71 1.75 -17.48
N ILE A 208 15.20 2.65 -16.64
CA ILE A 208 14.17 3.62 -17.05
C ILE A 208 14.68 4.48 -18.21
N LYS A 209 15.89 5.05 -18.08
CA LYS A 209 16.53 5.85 -19.16
C LYS A 209 16.67 5.02 -20.44
N GLU A 210 17.10 3.76 -20.33
CA GLU A 210 17.29 2.89 -21.47
C GLU A 210 15.96 2.48 -22.13
N MET A 211 14.91 2.21 -21.35
CA MET A 211 13.55 1.95 -21.89
C MET A 211 13.02 3.14 -22.67
N ILE A 212 13.16 4.36 -22.13
CA ILE A 212 12.77 5.61 -22.82
C ILE A 212 13.51 5.71 -24.16
N ARG A 213 14.84 5.51 -24.14
CA ARG A 213 15.69 5.58 -25.34
C ARG A 213 15.30 4.53 -26.38
N ARG A 214 15.12 3.26 -25.98
CA ARG A 214 14.76 2.16 -26.89
C ARG A 214 13.37 2.32 -27.49
N GLN A 215 12.42 2.85 -26.73
CA GLN A 215 11.05 3.05 -27.17
C GLN A 215 10.83 4.35 -27.95
N GLY A 216 11.87 5.20 -28.08
CA GLY A 216 11.80 6.46 -28.80
C GLY A 216 10.80 7.45 -28.19
N ILE A 217 10.69 7.45 -26.85
CA ILE A 217 9.80 8.36 -26.12
C ILE A 217 10.56 9.64 -25.82
N ASP A 218 9.91 10.80 -26.00
CA ASP A 218 10.45 12.08 -25.52
C ASP A 218 10.83 11.99 -24.03
N PRO A 219 11.84 12.75 -23.56
CA PRO A 219 12.19 12.79 -22.14
C PRO A 219 10.95 13.03 -21.26
N ILE A 220 10.82 12.25 -20.17
CA ILE A 220 9.68 12.25 -19.25
C ILE A 220 10.06 12.81 -17.89
#